data_AF-A0A1U7ZAV3-F1
#
_entry.id   AF-A0A1U7ZAV3-F1
#
_cell.length_a   1.000
_cell.length_b   1.000
_cell.length_c   1.000
_cell.angle_alpha   90.00
_cell.angle_beta   90.00
_cell.angle_gamma   90.00
#
_symmetry.space_group_name_H-M   'P 1'
#
loop_
_entity.id
_entity.type
_entity.pdbx_description
1 polymer ?
#
loop_
_entity_poly.entity_id
_entity_poly.type
_entity_poly.pdbx_seq_one_letter_code
_entity_poly.pdbx_strand_id
1 'polypeptide(L)'
;MGNHNAYILCLHLFSFLVLLTACDVAGTQVVQSSSHHQNHHSRYRQVGLSKLFVFGDSYADTGNNPKSVAKSWHEPYGITFPGRPTGRWSDGRVLTDYVASFIGIKSPIAYKWIKFGPKLLSNGINFAYGGTGVFNTLAPQPNMTTQINFFQKIIQTGVYSKRDLDSSLALVSLAGNDYGAYNARSGTAQAVQQLNNEVKNSTFLLDLHSAFMSVFKKRNSSGNVKFSNPLQPCCVGMDASNSCGSTDQLSGKKKYRVCKHPKAAFFWDLLHPSQAGWHAVSLVLHSSFNKLYS
;
A
#
# COMPACT_ATOMS: atom_id res chain seq x y z
N MET A 1 37.53 0.84 5.29
CA MET A 1 36.59 0.76 6.41
C MET A 1 35.99 2.14 6.61
N GLY A 2 34.90 2.44 5.90
CA GLY A 2 34.27 3.75 5.91
C GLY A 2 33.00 3.72 6.74
N ASN A 3 33.05 4.36 7.92
CA ASN A 3 31.86 4.72 8.69
C ASN A 3 31.03 5.70 7.87
N HIS A 4 29.76 5.38 7.63
CA HIS A 4 28.79 6.35 7.15
C HIS A 4 27.68 6.47 8.20
N ASN A 5 27.64 7.66 8.81
CA ASN A 5 26.60 8.10 9.73
C ASN A 5 25.25 8.16 9.00
N ALA A 6 24.20 7.61 9.61
CA ALA A 6 22.83 7.82 9.16
C ALA A 6 21.88 7.88 10.37
N TYR A 7 21.10 8.97 10.40
CA TYR A 7 20.01 9.26 11.32
C TYR A 7 18.69 8.77 10.70
N ILE A 8 17.83 8.07 11.47
CA ILE A 8 16.48 7.66 11.05
C ILE A 8 15.54 7.76 12.27
N LEU A 9 14.38 8.40 12.09
CA LEU A 9 13.25 8.49 13.03
C LEU A 9 12.02 7.89 12.33
N CYS A 10 11.45 6.83 12.90
CA CYS A 10 10.29 6.10 12.38
C CYS A 10 8.98 6.83 12.70
N LEU A 11 8.07 6.96 11.73
CA LEU A 11 6.85 7.77 11.84
C LEU A 11 5.66 6.98 12.36
N HIS A 12 4.98 7.60 13.32
CA HIS A 12 3.79 7.15 14.00
C HIS A 12 2.57 7.02 13.07
N LEU A 13 2.08 5.79 12.88
CA LEU A 13 0.65 5.58 12.68
C LEU A 13 -0.03 5.69 14.04
N PHE A 14 -0.23 6.94 14.49
CA PHE A 14 -1.12 7.22 15.61
C PHE A 14 -2.52 6.73 15.23
N SER A 15 -3.06 5.87 16.09
CA SER A 15 -4.47 5.63 16.31
C SER A 15 -5.34 6.82 15.91
N PHE A 16 -5.93 6.78 14.71
CA PHE A 16 -6.99 7.71 14.31
C PHE A 16 -8.31 6.97 14.18
N LEU A 17 -8.75 6.38 15.30
CA LEU A 17 -10.18 6.22 15.56
C LEU A 17 -10.53 6.31 17.05
N VAL A 18 -9.76 7.02 17.87
CA VAL A 18 -10.16 7.43 19.22
C VAL A 18 -9.47 8.77 19.56
N LEU A 19 -10.30 9.81 19.72
CA LEU A 19 -10.06 11.08 20.43
C LEU A 19 -8.89 11.98 19.97
N LEU A 20 -9.20 13.10 19.29
CA LEU A 20 -8.42 14.34 19.46
C LEU A 20 -9.32 15.59 19.37
N THR A 21 -9.61 16.13 20.54
CA THR A 21 -9.78 17.56 20.81
C THR A 21 -8.39 18.22 20.97
N ALA A 22 -8.26 19.42 20.40
CA ALA A 22 -7.30 20.50 20.72
C ALA A 22 -5.78 20.22 20.64
N CYS A 23 -5.11 20.85 19.66
CA CYS A 23 -4.32 22.07 19.90
C CYS A 23 -3.58 22.52 18.62
N ASP A 24 -3.46 23.84 18.52
CA ASP A 24 -3.08 24.63 17.36
C ASP A 24 -1.56 24.83 17.16
N VAL A 25 -1.22 25.05 15.88
CA VAL A 25 -0.23 25.98 15.28
C VAL A 25 1.23 25.99 15.77
N ALA A 26 2.16 25.73 14.84
CA ALA A 26 3.26 26.64 14.51
C ALA A 26 3.80 26.33 13.09
N GLY A 27 3.90 27.37 12.26
CA GLY A 27 4.29 27.25 10.85
C GLY A 27 5.80 27.23 10.60
N THR A 28 6.16 27.02 9.34
CA THR A 28 7.46 27.45 8.80
C THR A 28 7.33 27.68 7.30
N GLN A 29 7.96 28.76 6.82
CA GLN A 29 7.82 29.28 5.47
C GLN A 29 8.63 28.48 4.44
N VAL A 30 8.09 28.36 3.22
CA VAL A 30 8.81 27.87 2.05
C VAL A 30 9.26 29.06 1.23
N VAL A 31 10.57 29.26 1.11
CA VAL A 31 11.17 30.23 0.17
C VAL A 31 11.16 29.62 -1.22
N GLN A 32 10.56 30.34 -2.17
CA GLN A 32 10.51 29.99 -3.59
C GLN A 32 11.80 30.46 -4.28
N SER A 33 12.51 29.55 -4.93
CA SER A 33 13.59 29.90 -5.86
C SER A 33 13.13 29.62 -7.28
N SER A 34 13.06 30.68 -8.08
CA SER A 34 12.83 30.68 -9.51
C SER A 34 14.10 30.26 -10.26
N SER A 35 14.00 29.31 -11.18
CA SER A 35 15.07 28.98 -12.12
C SER A 35 14.52 28.96 -13.56
N HIS A 36 15.12 29.79 -14.42
CA HIS A 36 14.93 29.79 -15.86
C HIS A 36 16.07 29.01 -16.54
N HIS A 37 15.66 28.11 -17.44
CA HIS A 37 16.34 27.53 -18.60
C HIS A 37 17.80 27.02 -18.49
N GLN A 38 18.02 25.76 -18.89
CA GLN A 38 18.42 25.45 -20.27
C GLN A 38 18.34 23.93 -20.55
N ASN A 39 17.87 23.60 -21.75
CA ASN A 39 17.83 22.24 -22.30
C ASN A 39 19.24 21.79 -22.68
N HIS A 40 19.73 20.73 -22.05
CA HIS A 40 20.80 19.91 -22.61
C HIS A 40 20.38 18.43 -22.57
N HIS A 41 20.02 17.92 -23.74
CA HIS A 41 19.83 16.49 -23.98
C HIS A 41 21.18 15.77 -23.90
N SER A 42 21.45 15.13 -22.77
CA SER A 42 22.45 14.06 -22.66
C SER A 42 21.72 12.71 -22.65
N ARG A 43 21.93 11.90 -23.71
CA ARG A 43 21.50 10.49 -23.78
C ARG A 43 22.37 9.65 -22.82
N TYR A 44 22.08 9.71 -21.52
CA TYR A 44 22.30 8.54 -20.67
C TYR A 44 21.12 7.60 -20.88
N ARG A 45 21.40 6.38 -21.36
CA ARG A 45 20.42 5.30 -21.41
C ARG A 45 20.13 4.88 -19.97
N GLN A 46 19.22 5.58 -19.31
CA GLN A 46 18.71 5.20 -17.99
C GLN A 46 18.27 3.73 -18.07
N VAL A 47 18.85 2.87 -17.23
CA VAL A 47 18.38 1.49 -17.08
C VAL A 47 17.01 1.59 -16.41
N GLY A 48 15.95 1.55 -17.22
CA GLY A 48 14.58 1.63 -16.72
C GLY A 48 14.27 0.42 -15.85
N LEU A 49 13.65 0.67 -14.69
CA LEU A 49 13.11 -0.38 -13.82
C LEU A 49 12.14 -1.26 -14.62
N SER A 50 12.37 -2.57 -14.61
CA SER A 50 11.63 -3.54 -15.43
C SER A 50 10.87 -4.59 -14.64
N LYS A 51 11.12 -4.67 -13.32
CA LYS A 51 10.49 -5.63 -12.40
C LYS A 51 10.03 -4.93 -11.14
N LEU A 52 8.91 -5.39 -10.58
CA LEU A 52 8.44 -5.00 -9.27
C LEU A 52 8.26 -6.24 -8.39
N PHE A 53 9.01 -6.30 -7.29
CA PHE A 53 8.83 -7.28 -6.23
C PHE A 53 8.10 -6.63 -5.07
N VAL A 54 6.98 -7.20 -4.63
CA VAL A 54 6.12 -6.57 -3.63
C VAL A 54 6.03 -7.44 -2.39
N PHE A 55 6.18 -6.82 -1.23
CA PHE A 55 6.07 -7.42 0.08
C PHE A 55 5.16 -6.57 0.95
N GLY A 56 4.56 -7.16 1.97
CA GLY A 56 3.75 -6.45 2.94
C GLY A 56 2.34 -7.00 3.07
N ASP A 57 1.38 -6.08 3.14
CA ASP A 57 0.05 -6.33 3.67
C ASP A 57 -1.10 -6.00 2.71
N SER A 58 -2.29 -5.71 3.24
CA SER A 58 -3.52 -5.50 2.47
C SER A 58 -3.46 -4.27 1.56
N TYR A 59 -2.59 -3.30 1.85
CA TYR A 59 -2.41 -2.12 1.00
C TYR A 59 -1.69 -2.46 -0.30
N ALA A 60 -0.96 -3.58 -0.32
CA ALA A 60 -0.21 -4.04 -1.47
C ALA A 60 -0.70 -5.38 -2.05
N ASP A 61 -1.48 -6.17 -1.31
CA ASP A 61 -1.95 -7.48 -1.75
C ASP A 61 -2.88 -7.39 -2.98
N THR A 62 -2.57 -8.21 -3.98
CA THR A 62 -3.34 -8.34 -5.24
C THR A 62 -4.02 -9.70 -5.40
N GLY A 63 -4.08 -10.49 -4.32
CA GLY A 63 -4.92 -11.68 -4.22
C GLY A 63 -4.28 -12.89 -3.52
N ASN A 64 -3.17 -12.75 -2.80
CA ASN A 64 -2.51 -13.85 -2.13
C ASN A 64 -3.35 -14.47 -1.01
N ASN A 65 -4.14 -13.69 -0.27
CA ASN A 65 -5.03 -14.26 0.73
C ASN A 65 -5.96 -15.35 0.13
N PRO A 66 -6.24 -16.44 0.85
CA PRO A 66 -7.18 -17.48 0.41
C PRO A 66 -8.61 -16.96 0.22
N LYS A 67 -9.27 -17.42 -0.85
CA LYS A 67 -10.68 -17.07 -1.14
C LYS A 67 -11.65 -17.47 -0.02
N SER A 68 -11.36 -18.56 0.68
CA SER A 68 -12.19 -19.07 1.77
C SER A 68 -12.18 -18.19 3.02
N VAL A 69 -11.22 -17.28 3.14
CA VAL A 69 -11.00 -16.48 4.36
C VAL A 69 -11.17 -14.98 4.08
N ALA A 70 -10.61 -14.48 2.98
CA ALA A 70 -10.54 -13.04 2.74
C ALA A 70 -11.78 -12.48 2.02
N LYS A 71 -12.43 -11.48 2.65
CA LYS A 71 -13.56 -10.74 2.08
C LYS A 71 -13.22 -9.99 0.80
N SER A 72 -11.95 -9.68 0.56
CA SER A 72 -11.48 -9.06 -0.69
C SER A 72 -11.73 -9.90 -1.95
N TRP A 73 -12.12 -11.18 -1.78
CA TRP A 73 -12.57 -12.06 -2.86
C TRP A 73 -14.08 -12.06 -3.09
N HIS A 74 -14.85 -11.29 -2.31
CA HIS A 74 -16.30 -11.21 -2.41
C HIS A 74 -16.74 -9.86 -2.98
N GLU A 75 -17.90 -9.83 -3.61
CA GLU A 75 -18.56 -8.56 -3.95
C GLU A 75 -18.80 -7.75 -2.67
N PRO A 76 -18.52 -6.43 -2.64
CA PRO A 76 -18.36 -5.54 -3.80
C PRO A 76 -16.91 -5.19 -4.15
N TYR A 77 -15.91 -5.90 -3.61
CA TYR A 77 -14.51 -5.59 -3.91
C TYR A 77 -14.21 -5.75 -5.40
N GLY A 78 -13.39 -4.85 -5.95
CA GLY A 78 -13.05 -4.83 -7.36
C GLY A 78 -14.13 -4.31 -8.31
N ILE A 79 -15.27 -3.77 -7.82
CA ILE A 79 -16.35 -3.23 -8.66
C ILE A 79 -15.91 -2.10 -9.61
N THR A 80 -14.93 -1.30 -9.22
CA THR A 80 -14.35 -0.22 -10.04
C THR A 80 -13.29 -0.76 -10.99
N PHE A 81 -12.44 -1.68 -10.52
CA PHE A 81 -11.45 -2.37 -11.35
C PHE A 81 -11.13 -3.76 -10.77
N PRO A 82 -11.17 -4.83 -11.56
CA PRO A 82 -11.55 -4.92 -12.97
C PRO A 82 -13.05 -5.11 -13.20
N GLY A 83 -13.92 -4.74 -12.26
CA GLY A 83 -15.36 -5.03 -12.29
C GLY A 83 -15.74 -6.35 -11.62
N ARG A 84 -14.83 -6.96 -10.86
CA ARG A 84 -15.03 -8.19 -10.08
C ARG A 84 -13.96 -8.34 -9.00
N PRO A 85 -14.21 -9.14 -7.94
CA PRO A 85 -13.22 -9.38 -6.91
C PRO A 85 -11.96 -10.09 -7.43
N THR A 86 -10.80 -9.55 -7.08
CA THR A 86 -9.49 -10.16 -7.37
C THR A 86 -8.67 -10.44 -6.12
N GLY A 87 -9.23 -10.24 -4.93
CA GLY A 87 -8.49 -10.31 -3.66
C GLY A 87 -7.73 -9.03 -3.31
N ARG A 88 -7.89 -7.95 -4.08
CA ARG A 88 -7.43 -6.60 -3.70
C ARG A 88 -8.35 -6.05 -2.62
N TRP A 89 -7.77 -5.48 -1.55
CA TRP A 89 -8.53 -4.86 -0.47
C TRP A 89 -8.95 -3.43 -0.85
N SER A 90 -9.73 -3.30 -1.93
CA SER A 90 -10.26 -2.04 -2.45
C SER A 90 -11.43 -2.30 -3.42
N ASP A 91 -12.18 -1.26 -3.81
CA ASP A 91 -13.09 -1.36 -4.96
C ASP A 91 -12.33 -1.46 -6.30
N GLY A 92 -11.03 -1.20 -6.31
CA GLY A 92 -10.24 -1.30 -7.53
C GLY A 92 -8.76 -1.52 -7.27
N ARG A 93 -7.94 -0.71 -7.95
CA ARG A 93 -6.48 -0.72 -7.84
C ARG A 93 -5.99 -0.37 -6.43
N VAL A 94 -4.91 -1.03 -6.02
CA VAL A 94 -4.20 -0.82 -4.74
C VAL A 94 -2.80 -0.24 -4.99
N LEU A 95 -2.02 0.06 -3.94
CA LEU A 95 -0.72 0.72 -4.05
C LEU A 95 0.22 0.06 -5.08
N THR A 96 0.25 -1.27 -5.10
CA THR A 96 1.01 -2.07 -6.07
C THR A 96 0.73 -1.69 -7.52
N ASP A 97 -0.54 -1.49 -7.87
CA ASP A 97 -0.93 -1.17 -9.25
C ASP A 97 -0.43 0.22 -9.67
N TYR A 98 -0.43 1.18 -8.73
CA TYR A 98 0.04 2.54 -8.97
C TYR A 98 1.57 2.60 -9.07
N VAL A 99 2.29 1.88 -8.21
CA VAL A 99 3.77 1.78 -8.29
C VAL A 99 4.19 1.10 -9.59
N ALA A 100 3.54 -0.01 -9.97
CA ALA A 100 3.81 -0.68 -11.24
C ALA A 100 3.56 0.24 -12.44
N SER A 101 2.44 0.98 -12.42
CA SER A 101 2.12 1.96 -13.47
C SER A 101 3.15 3.09 -13.52
N PHE A 102 3.66 3.55 -12.38
CA PHE A 102 4.66 4.62 -12.32
C PHE A 102 5.96 4.19 -13.01
N ILE A 103 6.44 2.97 -12.75
CA ILE A 103 7.65 2.45 -13.39
C ILE A 103 7.41 1.88 -14.80
N GLY A 104 6.20 2.03 -15.35
CA GLY A 104 5.88 1.66 -16.72
C GLY A 104 5.65 0.17 -16.99
N ILE A 105 5.33 -0.63 -15.98
CA ILE A 105 5.10 -2.07 -16.12
C ILE A 105 3.67 -2.47 -15.72
N LYS A 106 3.24 -3.69 -16.10
CA LYS A 106 1.98 -4.25 -15.60
C LYS A 106 2.13 -4.65 -14.14
N SER A 107 1.05 -4.55 -13.35
CA SER A 107 1.05 -5.04 -11.97
C SER A 107 1.57 -6.49 -11.90
N PRO A 108 2.53 -6.79 -11.01
CA PRO A 108 3.03 -8.15 -10.84
C PRO A 108 1.90 -9.09 -10.37
N ILE A 109 2.02 -10.36 -10.72
CA ILE A 109 1.06 -11.38 -10.27
C ILE A 109 1.24 -11.70 -8.79
N ALA A 110 0.15 -12.04 -8.10
CA ALA A 110 0.24 -12.58 -6.74
C ALA A 110 0.96 -13.94 -6.74
N TYR A 111 1.83 -14.17 -5.75
CA TYR A 111 2.66 -15.35 -5.57
C TYR A 111 1.89 -16.67 -5.68
N LYS A 112 0.65 -16.75 -5.19
CA LYS A 112 -0.19 -17.95 -5.34
C LYS A 112 -0.39 -18.42 -6.80
N TRP A 113 -0.19 -17.54 -7.77
CA TRP A 113 -0.43 -17.78 -9.19
C TRP A 113 0.82 -18.22 -9.96
N ILE A 114 1.99 -18.30 -9.32
CA ILE A 114 3.25 -18.72 -9.99
C ILE A 114 3.16 -20.11 -10.62
N LYS A 115 2.29 -20.98 -10.09
CA LYS A 115 2.06 -22.34 -10.59
C LYS A 115 1.54 -22.40 -12.03
N PHE A 116 1.08 -21.27 -12.56
CA PHE A 116 0.61 -21.16 -13.94
C PHE A 116 1.71 -20.81 -14.95
N GLY A 117 2.98 -20.78 -14.51
CA GLY A 117 4.16 -20.82 -15.38
C GLY A 117 4.96 -19.51 -15.47
N PRO A 118 6.21 -19.59 -15.97
CA PRO A 118 7.18 -18.49 -15.91
C PRO A 118 6.83 -17.27 -16.77
N LYS A 119 5.97 -17.43 -17.80
CA LYS A 119 5.51 -16.32 -18.65
C LYS A 119 4.83 -15.19 -17.85
N LEU A 120 4.24 -15.53 -16.70
CA LEU A 120 3.56 -14.57 -15.82
C LEU A 120 4.52 -13.74 -14.96
N LEU A 121 5.81 -14.09 -14.93
CA LEU A 121 6.82 -13.49 -14.04
C LEU A 121 7.56 -12.30 -14.68
N SER A 122 7.16 -11.90 -15.89
CA SER A 122 7.84 -10.87 -16.67
C SER A 122 7.94 -9.52 -15.97
N ASN A 123 6.98 -9.16 -15.10
CA ASN A 123 6.92 -7.88 -14.38
C ASN A 123 7.31 -7.99 -12.89
N GLY A 124 7.83 -9.14 -12.45
CA GLY A 124 8.07 -9.43 -11.02
C GLY A 124 6.90 -10.16 -10.36
N ILE A 125 6.90 -10.20 -9.02
CA ILE A 125 5.96 -11.00 -8.21
C ILE A 125 5.51 -10.20 -6.99
N ASN A 126 4.24 -10.34 -6.64
CA ASN A 126 3.67 -9.82 -5.41
C ASN A 126 3.54 -10.91 -4.35
N PHE A 127 4.29 -10.78 -3.26
CA PHE A 127 4.31 -11.66 -2.09
C PHE A 127 3.51 -11.12 -0.90
N ALA A 128 2.87 -9.95 -1.01
CA ALA A 128 2.12 -9.33 0.09
C ALA A 128 0.84 -10.12 0.45
N TYR A 129 0.45 -10.13 1.72
CA TYR A 129 -0.76 -10.79 2.24
C TYR A 129 -1.56 -9.87 3.16
N GLY A 130 -2.85 -9.68 2.92
CA GLY A 130 -3.71 -8.89 3.80
C GLY A 130 -3.68 -9.31 5.26
N GLY A 131 -3.61 -8.31 6.15
CA GLY A 131 -3.58 -8.47 7.61
C GLY A 131 -2.23 -8.84 8.21
N THR A 132 -1.19 -9.05 7.39
CA THR A 132 0.15 -9.45 7.87
C THR A 132 1.02 -8.25 8.27
N GLY A 133 2.15 -8.53 8.90
CA GLY A 133 3.11 -7.54 9.38
C GLY A 133 4.55 -8.05 9.32
N VAL A 134 5.46 -7.31 9.94
CA VAL A 134 6.83 -7.80 10.18
C VAL A 134 6.78 -9.05 11.06
N PHE A 135 5.94 -9.02 12.09
CA PHE A 135 5.74 -10.09 13.05
C PHE A 135 4.43 -10.85 12.79
N ASN A 136 4.19 -11.87 13.62
CA ASN A 136 2.92 -12.60 13.60
C ASN A 136 1.80 -11.70 14.15
N THR A 137 0.88 -11.32 13.27
CA THR A 137 -0.28 -10.48 13.61
C THR A 137 -1.46 -11.34 14.07
N LEU A 138 -2.66 -10.76 14.11
CA LEU A 138 -3.91 -11.48 14.37
C LEU A 138 -4.39 -12.29 13.16
N ALA A 139 -3.89 -11.97 11.95
CA ALA A 139 -4.21 -12.72 10.75
C ALA A 139 -3.25 -13.91 10.61
N PRO A 140 -3.74 -15.15 10.43
CA PRO A 140 -2.89 -16.33 10.27
C PRO A 140 -2.37 -16.42 8.83
N GLN A 141 -1.60 -15.41 8.40
CA GLN A 141 -1.05 -15.27 7.05
C GLN A 141 0.48 -15.18 7.11
N PRO A 142 1.20 -15.45 6.00
CA PRO A 142 2.65 -15.33 5.92
C PRO A 142 3.16 -13.94 6.36
N ASN A 143 3.96 -13.91 7.43
CA ASN A 143 4.67 -12.72 7.91
C ASN A 143 5.79 -12.28 6.95
N MET A 144 6.39 -11.12 7.18
CA MET A 144 7.43 -10.55 6.31
C MET A 144 8.59 -11.52 6.06
N THR A 145 9.09 -12.19 7.09
CA THR A 145 10.14 -13.22 6.96
C THR A 145 9.74 -14.33 5.99
N THR A 146 8.50 -14.81 6.09
CA THR A 146 7.98 -15.85 5.19
C THR A 146 7.85 -15.35 3.75
N GLN A 147 7.43 -14.10 3.54
CA GLN A 147 7.34 -13.51 2.21
C GLN A 147 8.73 -13.35 1.57
N ILE A 148 9.74 -12.93 2.35
CA ILE A 148 11.14 -12.87 1.90
C ILE A 148 11.65 -14.27 1.54
N ASN A 149 11.32 -15.29 2.34
CA ASN A 149 11.68 -16.68 2.02
C ASN A 149 11.05 -17.15 0.70
N PHE A 150 9.81 -16.75 0.39
CA PHE A 150 9.20 -17.03 -0.92
C PHE A 150 9.97 -16.37 -2.07
N PHE A 151 10.41 -15.13 -1.89
CA PHE A 151 11.24 -14.44 -2.88
C PHE A 151 12.58 -15.15 -3.07
N GLN A 152 13.29 -15.48 -1.99
CA GLN A 152 14.57 -16.20 -2.06
C GLN A 152 14.45 -17.53 -2.81
N LYS A 153 13.38 -18.30 -2.56
CA LYS A 153 13.08 -19.54 -3.31
C LYS A 153 12.94 -19.29 -4.80
N ILE A 154 12.28 -18.20 -5.20
CA ILE A 154 12.15 -17.84 -6.62
C ILE A 154 13.50 -17.45 -7.21
N ILE A 155 14.32 -16.67 -6.51
CA ILE A 155 15.66 -16.31 -6.98
C ILE A 155 16.53 -17.55 -7.20
N GLN A 156 16.45 -18.52 -6.28
CA GLN A 156 17.18 -19.79 -6.38
C GLN A 156 16.78 -20.64 -7.60
N THR A 157 15.58 -20.45 -8.15
CA THR A 157 15.16 -21.15 -9.39
C THR A 157 15.88 -20.65 -10.64
N GLY A 158 16.58 -19.52 -10.58
CA GLY A 158 17.27 -18.92 -11.71
C GLY A 158 16.36 -18.23 -12.72
N VAL A 159 15.06 -18.07 -12.42
CA VAL A 159 14.09 -17.44 -13.35
C VAL A 159 14.33 -15.94 -13.55
N TYR A 160 15.03 -15.29 -12.62
CA TYR A 160 15.49 -13.91 -12.75
C TYR A 160 17.01 -13.88 -12.83
N SER A 161 17.53 -13.26 -13.89
CA SER A 161 18.97 -13.02 -14.04
C SER A 161 19.43 -11.92 -13.08
N LYS A 162 20.75 -11.82 -12.85
CA LYS A 162 21.32 -10.69 -12.10
C LYS A 162 20.87 -9.33 -12.67
N ARG A 163 20.81 -9.21 -14.00
CA ARG A 163 20.33 -7.99 -14.67
C ARG A 163 18.86 -7.69 -14.36
N ASP A 164 18.01 -8.70 -14.27
CA ASP A 164 16.60 -8.50 -13.87
C ASP A 164 16.51 -7.95 -12.45
N LEU A 165 17.37 -8.42 -11.55
CA LEU A 165 17.41 -7.96 -10.16
C LEU A 165 18.00 -6.56 -10.04
N ASP A 166 19.10 -6.28 -10.74
CA ASP A 166 19.76 -4.96 -10.76
C ASP A 166 18.85 -3.88 -11.39
N SER A 167 17.85 -4.27 -12.20
CA SER A 167 16.84 -3.38 -12.79
C SER A 167 15.45 -3.55 -12.17
N SER A 168 15.37 -3.98 -10.91
CA SER A 168 14.13 -4.18 -10.19
C SER A 168 13.89 -3.16 -9.08
N LEU A 169 12.61 -2.97 -8.73
CA LEU A 169 12.18 -2.24 -7.55
C LEU A 169 11.55 -3.21 -6.55
N ALA A 170 11.88 -3.05 -5.27
CA ALA A 170 11.17 -3.71 -4.17
C ALA A 170 10.23 -2.71 -3.49
N LEU A 171 8.94 -3.06 -3.41
CA LEU A 171 7.93 -2.32 -2.63
C LEU A 171 7.63 -3.09 -1.35
N VAL A 172 7.75 -2.44 -0.20
CA VAL A 172 7.43 -3.01 1.12
C VAL A 172 6.33 -2.18 1.77
N SER A 173 5.18 -2.80 2.06
CA SER A 173 4.04 -2.17 2.73
C SER A 173 3.88 -2.65 4.17
N LEU A 174 3.79 -1.71 5.12
CA LEU A 174 3.54 -1.96 6.54
C LEU A 174 2.55 -0.91 7.06
N ALA A 175 1.27 -1.23 7.03
CA ALA A 175 0.13 -0.33 7.27
C ALA A 175 -0.46 -0.45 8.69
N GLY A 176 0.31 -1.00 9.65
CA GLY A 176 -0.03 -0.96 11.08
C GLY A 176 -0.66 -2.23 11.66
N ASN A 177 -0.66 -3.35 10.94
CA ASN A 177 -1.15 -4.63 11.48
C ASN A 177 -0.33 -5.11 12.70
N ASP A 178 0.98 -4.86 12.72
CA ASP A 178 1.85 -5.13 13.87
C ASP A 178 1.39 -4.35 15.11
N TYR A 179 1.12 -3.05 14.96
CA TYR A 179 0.59 -2.21 16.04
C TYR A 179 -0.79 -2.67 16.51
N GLY A 180 -1.68 -3.02 15.58
CA GLY A 180 -2.99 -3.56 15.91
C GLY A 180 -2.90 -4.86 16.71
N ALA A 181 -2.04 -5.79 16.30
CA ALA A 181 -1.80 -7.04 17.02
C ALA A 181 -1.14 -6.82 18.38
N TYR A 182 -0.22 -5.86 18.46
CA TYR A 182 0.46 -5.48 19.70
C TYR A 182 -0.51 -4.93 20.74
N ASN A 183 -1.33 -3.95 20.34
CA ASN A 183 -2.34 -3.35 21.21
C ASN A 183 -3.38 -4.37 21.69
N ALA A 184 -3.80 -5.29 20.81
CA ALA A 184 -4.72 -6.37 21.16
C ALA A 184 -4.13 -7.39 22.15
N ARG A 185 -2.80 -7.48 22.24
CA ARG A 185 -2.07 -8.37 23.16
C ARG A 185 -1.60 -7.65 24.44
N SER A 186 -2.19 -6.51 24.78
CA SER A 186 -1.85 -5.70 25.96
C SER A 186 -0.40 -5.23 25.99
N GLY A 187 0.16 -4.94 24.82
CA GLY A 187 1.49 -4.37 24.73
C GLY A 187 1.57 -2.93 25.27
N THR A 188 2.74 -2.54 25.80
CA THR A 188 3.07 -1.20 26.27
C THR A 188 3.59 -0.26 25.17
N ALA A 189 3.31 1.05 25.26
CA ALA A 189 3.81 2.03 24.30
C ALA A 189 5.35 2.04 24.15
N GLN A 190 6.10 1.60 25.16
CA GLN A 190 7.56 1.50 25.09
C GLN A 190 8.06 0.44 24.10
N ALA A 191 7.39 -0.72 23.95
CA ALA A 191 7.87 -1.74 23.00
C ALA A 191 7.54 -1.39 21.54
N VAL A 192 6.48 -0.59 21.30
CA VAL A 192 6.22 0.05 20.00
C VAL A 192 7.38 0.97 19.58
N GLN A 193 7.99 1.69 20.52
CA GLN A 193 9.17 2.50 20.23
C GLN A 193 10.41 1.64 19.95
N GLN A 194 10.57 0.49 20.62
CA GLN A 194 11.68 -0.43 20.37
C GLN A 194 11.60 -1.06 18.96
N LEU A 195 10.41 -1.49 18.53
CA LEU A 195 10.16 -1.99 17.18
C LEU A 195 10.56 -1.00 16.08
N ASN A 196 10.34 0.30 16.33
CA ASN A 196 10.72 1.37 15.41
C ASN A 196 12.24 1.60 15.30
N ASN A 197 13.00 1.19 16.32
CA ASN A 197 14.44 1.41 16.39
C ASN A 197 15.26 0.28 15.73
N GLU A 198 14.68 -0.89 15.50
CA GLU A 198 15.37 -2.09 14.97
C GLU A 198 15.47 -2.12 13.44
N VAL A 199 14.79 -1.23 12.72
CA VAL A 199 14.81 -1.18 11.23
C VAL A 199 15.86 -0.17 10.74
N LYS A 200 16.97 -0.65 10.15
CA LYS A 200 17.97 0.22 9.49
C LYS A 200 18.46 -0.30 8.12
N ASN A 201 18.55 0.66 7.17
CA ASN A 201 19.32 0.75 5.92
C ASN A 201 18.73 0.32 4.54
N SER A 202 19.09 1.16 3.53
CA SER A 202 18.95 1.04 2.07
C SER A 202 17.54 0.97 1.46
N THR A 203 16.64 1.86 1.87
CA THR A 203 15.26 1.86 1.34
C THR A 203 14.79 3.27 0.98
N PHE A 204 14.20 3.39 -0.21
CA PHE A 204 13.44 4.58 -0.60
C PHE A 204 12.09 4.56 0.14
N LEU A 205 11.90 5.47 1.10
CA LEU A 205 10.70 5.51 1.93
C LEU A 205 9.57 6.32 1.28
N LEU A 206 8.41 5.69 1.11
CA LEU A 206 7.17 6.38 0.76
C LEU A 206 6.48 6.84 2.04
N ASP A 207 6.47 8.15 2.29
CA ASP A 207 5.72 8.74 3.41
C ASP A 207 4.22 8.78 3.10
N LEU A 208 3.56 7.63 3.31
CA LEU A 208 2.11 7.49 3.12
C LEU A 208 1.33 8.38 4.09
N HIS A 209 1.81 8.58 5.32
CA HIS A 209 1.11 9.42 6.30
C HIS A 209 1.01 10.86 5.80
N SER A 210 2.13 11.47 5.44
CA SER A 210 2.13 12.84 4.90
C SER A 210 1.36 12.93 3.58
N ALA A 211 1.40 11.89 2.75
CA ALA A 211 0.60 11.85 1.52
C ALA A 211 -0.92 11.85 1.81
N PHE A 212 -1.39 11.01 2.72
CA PHE A 212 -2.80 10.96 3.14
C PHE A 212 -3.22 12.30 3.76
N MET A 213 -2.43 12.83 4.69
CA MET A 213 -2.72 14.11 5.33
C MET A 213 -2.72 15.27 4.33
N SER A 214 -1.87 15.24 3.31
CA SER A 214 -1.89 16.22 2.21
C SER A 214 -3.19 16.14 1.41
N VAL A 215 -3.67 14.94 1.09
CA VAL A 215 -4.97 14.76 0.42
C VAL A 215 -6.12 15.26 1.30
N PHE A 216 -6.10 14.98 2.60
CA PHE A 216 -7.15 15.42 3.52
C PHE A 216 -7.17 16.93 3.75
N LYS A 217 -6.00 17.58 3.74
CA LYS A 217 -5.85 19.03 3.98
C LYS A 217 -6.11 19.89 2.74
N LYS A 218 -5.96 19.36 1.51
CA LYS A 218 -6.12 20.13 0.27
C LYS A 218 -7.58 20.58 0.08
N ARG A 219 -7.86 21.80 0.54
CA ARG A 219 -9.21 22.36 0.60
C ARG A 219 -9.63 23.14 -0.66
N ASN A 220 -8.70 23.62 -1.49
CA ASN A 220 -8.97 24.36 -2.75
C ASN A 220 -7.68 24.60 -3.55
N SER A 221 -7.24 23.66 -4.39
CA SER A 221 -6.25 23.96 -5.44
C SER A 221 -6.53 23.11 -6.67
N SER A 222 -6.71 23.80 -7.79
CA SER A 222 -7.23 23.35 -9.07
C SER A 222 -6.67 22.00 -9.55
N GLY A 223 -7.56 21.03 -9.81
CA GLY A 223 -7.29 19.87 -10.66
C GLY A 223 -7.53 18.49 -10.04
N ASN A 224 -7.59 18.34 -8.70
CA ASN A 224 -7.62 17.01 -8.06
C ASN A 224 -8.91 16.71 -7.30
N VAL A 225 -9.32 15.44 -7.34
CA VAL A 225 -10.54 14.87 -6.74
C VAL A 225 -10.76 15.39 -5.31
N LYS A 226 -11.87 16.08 -5.10
CA LYS A 226 -12.29 16.55 -3.77
C LYS A 226 -13.10 15.45 -3.08
N PHE A 227 -12.67 15.06 -1.89
CA PHE A 227 -13.41 14.14 -1.03
C PHE A 227 -14.20 14.95 0.00
N SER A 228 -15.53 14.97 -0.11
CA SER A 228 -16.39 15.74 0.80
C SER A 228 -16.31 15.25 2.25
N ASN A 229 -16.18 13.94 2.45
CA ASN A 229 -15.94 13.31 3.73
C ASN A 229 -14.94 12.16 3.56
N PRO A 230 -13.62 12.44 3.56
CA PRO A 230 -12.62 11.45 3.21
C PRO A 230 -12.59 10.28 4.20
N LEU A 231 -12.95 10.50 5.47
CA LEU A 231 -12.96 9.48 6.51
C LEU A 231 -14.20 8.59 6.48
N GLN A 232 -15.21 8.92 5.67
CA GLN A 232 -16.41 8.10 5.57
C GLN A 232 -16.15 6.90 4.65
N PRO A 233 -16.30 5.66 5.16
CA PRO A 233 -16.17 4.46 4.34
C PRO A 233 -17.34 4.36 3.35
N CYS A 234 -17.06 3.90 2.12
CA CYS A 234 -18.12 3.66 1.16
C CYS A 234 -18.91 2.39 1.45
N CYS A 235 -18.23 1.32 1.86
CA CYS A 235 -18.77 -0.01 2.05
C CYS A 235 -18.67 -0.42 3.52
N VAL A 236 -19.82 -0.70 4.15
CA VAL A 236 -19.90 -1.09 5.55
C VAL A 236 -20.92 -2.20 5.75
N GLY A 237 -20.76 -2.99 6.80
CA GLY A 237 -21.78 -3.94 7.24
C GLY A 237 -23.10 -3.25 7.56
N MET A 238 -24.20 -3.99 7.45
CA MET A 238 -25.52 -3.50 7.86
C MET A 238 -25.67 -3.40 9.38
N ASP A 239 -24.84 -4.14 10.14
CA ASP A 239 -24.78 -4.14 11.59
C ASP A 239 -23.33 -4.42 12.05
N ALA A 240 -23.10 -4.40 13.37
CA ALA A 240 -21.78 -4.57 13.97
C ALA A 240 -21.16 -5.97 13.78
N SER A 241 -21.97 -6.99 13.45
CA SER A 241 -21.49 -8.35 13.19
C SER A 241 -21.02 -8.56 11.74
N ASN A 242 -21.32 -7.61 10.86
CA ASN A 242 -21.06 -7.71 9.43
C ASN A 242 -20.04 -6.68 8.97
N SER A 243 -19.35 -7.00 7.88
CA SER A 243 -18.39 -6.11 7.24
C SER A 243 -18.65 -6.02 5.74
N CYS A 244 -17.93 -5.14 5.06
CA CYS A 244 -17.96 -5.10 3.60
C CYS A 244 -17.64 -6.48 3.02
N GLY A 245 -18.51 -6.99 2.13
CA GLY A 245 -18.38 -8.33 1.56
C GLY A 245 -18.98 -9.47 2.41
N SER A 246 -19.65 -9.17 3.53
CA SER A 246 -20.46 -10.15 4.26
C SER A 246 -21.72 -10.54 3.48
N THR A 247 -22.00 -11.84 3.44
CA THR A 247 -23.22 -12.41 2.88
C THR A 247 -23.84 -13.35 3.88
N ASP A 248 -25.16 -13.46 3.83
CA ASP A 248 -25.88 -14.52 4.52
C ASP A 248 -25.51 -15.88 3.92
N GLN A 249 -25.15 -16.86 4.77
CA GLN A 249 -24.67 -18.15 4.29
C GLN A 249 -25.78 -19.01 3.66
N LEU A 250 -27.02 -18.85 4.13
CA LEU A 250 -28.17 -19.64 3.65
C LEU A 250 -28.82 -19.01 2.43
N SER A 251 -29.10 -17.70 2.49
CA SER A 251 -29.83 -17.00 1.43
C SER A 251 -28.94 -16.33 0.39
N GLY A 252 -27.63 -16.22 0.63
CA GLY A 252 -26.71 -15.47 -0.23
C GLY A 252 -26.93 -13.95 -0.21
N LYS A 253 -27.88 -13.45 0.59
CA LYS A 253 -28.23 -12.03 0.66
C LYS A 253 -27.05 -11.20 1.16
N LYS A 254 -26.80 -10.06 0.52
CA LYS A 254 -25.77 -9.10 0.94
C LYS A 254 -26.08 -8.54 2.33
N LYS A 255 -25.10 -8.57 3.23
CA LYS A 255 -25.16 -8.01 4.60
C LYS A 255 -24.33 -6.74 4.76
N TYR A 256 -24.14 -6.02 3.66
CA TYR A 256 -23.41 -4.75 3.59
C TYR A 256 -24.17 -3.74 2.73
N ARG A 257 -23.86 -2.46 2.92
CA ARG A 257 -24.29 -1.36 2.04
C ARG A 257 -23.09 -0.72 1.38
N VAL A 258 -23.28 -0.21 0.17
CA VAL A 258 -22.30 0.59 -0.59
C VAL A 258 -22.85 2.00 -0.72
N CYS A 259 -21.99 3.01 -0.62
CA CYS A 259 -22.34 4.41 -0.75
C CYS A 259 -22.85 4.74 -2.17
N LYS A 260 -23.60 5.83 -2.30
CA LYS A 260 -24.22 6.24 -3.58
C LYS A 260 -23.21 6.56 -4.69
N HIS A 261 -22.03 7.07 -4.32
CA HIS A 261 -21.00 7.53 -5.25
C HIS A 261 -19.64 6.87 -4.94
N PRO A 262 -19.46 5.57 -5.21
CA PRO A 262 -18.26 4.82 -4.80
C PRO A 262 -16.97 5.39 -5.39
N LYS A 263 -17.01 5.88 -6.64
CA LYS A 263 -15.86 6.51 -7.31
C LYS A 263 -15.41 7.85 -6.69
N ALA A 264 -16.20 8.41 -5.76
CA ALA A 264 -15.91 9.67 -5.07
C ALA A 264 -15.58 9.46 -3.58
N ALA A 265 -15.54 8.22 -3.09
CA ALA A 265 -15.14 7.93 -1.73
C ALA A 265 -13.62 7.79 -1.63
N PHE A 266 -13.00 8.27 -0.54
CA PHE A 266 -11.56 8.07 -0.32
C PHE A 266 -11.31 6.68 0.28
N PHE A 267 -12.04 6.30 1.33
CA PHE A 267 -11.99 4.96 1.92
C PHE A 267 -13.07 4.06 1.32
N TRP A 268 -12.67 2.84 0.98
CA TRP A 268 -13.57 1.82 0.49
C TRP A 268 -14.31 1.15 1.65
N ASP A 269 -13.58 0.63 2.63
CA ASP A 269 -14.11 0.08 3.88
C ASP A 269 -13.54 0.87 5.06
N LEU A 270 -13.64 0.33 6.28
CA LEU A 270 -13.18 0.99 7.50
C LEU A 270 -11.65 1.18 7.58
N LEU A 271 -10.88 0.50 6.73
CA LEU A 271 -9.41 0.42 6.82
C LEU A 271 -8.72 0.78 5.50
N HIS A 272 -9.33 0.45 4.37
CA HIS A 272 -8.64 0.43 3.08
C HIS A 272 -9.09 1.57 2.16
N PRO A 273 -8.15 2.30 1.53
CA PRO A 273 -8.50 3.28 0.51
C PRO A 273 -9.21 2.64 -0.68
N SER A 274 -10.15 3.39 -1.26
CA SER A 274 -10.72 3.10 -2.56
C SER A 274 -9.68 3.31 -3.66
N GLN A 275 -9.99 2.88 -4.88
CA GLN A 275 -9.19 3.21 -6.05
C GLN A 275 -8.99 4.73 -6.17
N ALA A 276 -10.04 5.53 -5.90
CA ALA A 276 -9.95 6.99 -5.95
C ALA A 276 -9.04 7.54 -4.85
N GLY A 277 -9.10 6.98 -3.63
CA GLY A 277 -8.19 7.32 -2.54
C GLY A 277 -6.75 7.02 -2.89
N TRP A 278 -6.47 5.80 -3.38
CA TRP A 278 -5.13 5.43 -3.84
C TRP A 278 -4.64 6.30 -5.01
N HIS A 279 -5.52 6.66 -5.94
CA HIS A 279 -5.17 7.57 -7.02
C HIS A 279 -4.71 8.92 -6.46
N ALA A 280 -5.50 9.53 -5.57
CA ALA A 280 -5.16 10.82 -4.97
C ALA A 280 -3.85 10.77 -4.19
N VAL A 281 -3.62 9.70 -3.42
CA VAL A 281 -2.36 9.47 -2.69
C VAL A 281 -1.18 9.33 -3.65
N SER A 282 -1.32 8.52 -4.72
CA SER A 282 -0.25 8.33 -5.70
C SER A 282 0.15 9.61 -6.43
N LEU A 283 -0.79 10.54 -6.67
CA LEU A 283 -0.48 11.86 -7.23
C LEU A 283 0.39 12.69 -6.30
N VAL A 284 0.18 12.61 -4.98
CA VAL A 284 1.05 13.27 -4.00
C VAL A 284 2.42 12.60 -3.93
N LEU A 285 2.47 11.27 -4.03
CA LEU A 285 3.72 10.50 -4.04
C LEU A 285 4.52 10.64 -5.34
N HIS A 286 3.96 11.24 -6.39
CA HIS A 286 4.63 11.36 -7.68
C HIS A 286 5.99 12.07 -7.59
N SER A 287 6.09 13.12 -6.76
CA SER A 287 7.37 13.82 -6.53
C SER A 287 8.38 12.93 -5.80
N SER A 288 7.93 12.08 -4.89
CA SER A 288 8.76 11.05 -4.26
C SER A 288 9.24 10.06 -5.31
N PHE A 289 8.35 9.54 -6.15
CA PHE A 289 8.72 8.54 -7.14
C PHE A 289 9.72 9.03 -8.19
N ASN A 290 9.75 10.32 -8.52
CA ASN A 290 10.79 10.89 -9.41
C ASN A 290 12.22 10.70 -8.88
N LYS A 291 12.39 10.56 -7.56
CA LYS A 291 13.68 10.26 -6.92
C LYS A 291 14.19 8.85 -7.24
N LEU A 292 13.35 7.95 -7.76
CA LEU A 292 13.78 6.60 -8.18
C LEU A 292 14.68 6.61 -9.41
N TYR A 293 14.66 7.71 -10.18
CA TYR A 293 15.45 7.90 -11.40
C TYR A 293 16.55 8.96 -11.24
N SER A 294 16.73 9.47 -10.02
CA SER A 294 17.72 10.49 -9.62
C SER A 294 18.94 9.84 -9.00
#